data_AF-A0A7X2HLW8-F1
#
_entry.id   AF-A0A7X2HLW8-F1
#
_cell.length_a   1.000
_cell.length_b   1.000
_cell.length_c   1.000
_cell.angle_alpha   90.00
_cell.angle_beta   90.00
_cell.angle_gamma   90.00
#
_symmetry.space_group_name_H-M   'P 1'
#
loop_
_entity.id
_entity.type
_entity.pdbx_description
1 polymer ?
#
loop_
_entity_poly.entity_id
_entity_poly.type
_entity_poly.pdbx_seq_one_letter_code
_entity_poly.pdbx_strand_id
1 'polypeptide(L)'
;MHAPALTRAAGMAFAAAMLSLTTGQVGAKLPAPTEEQKAQADVAKAKAAWGDKVAAFQTCKAQDKVAAFYQAGGKAAHTQPGAACVDPGPFVAPTPQASGPAAKG
;
A
#
# COMPACT_ATOMS: atom_id res chain seq x y z
N MET A 1 20.16 -15.68 -19.27
CA MET A 1 18.71 -15.67 -19.00
C MET A 1 18.34 -16.28 -17.63
N HIS A 2 19.19 -16.22 -16.59
CA HIS A 2 18.92 -16.89 -15.29
C HIS A 2 19.18 -16.03 -14.03
N ALA A 3 19.25 -14.70 -14.15
CA ALA A 3 19.52 -13.81 -13.01
C ALA A 3 18.30 -13.34 -12.16
N PRO A 4 17.03 -13.24 -12.66
CA PRO A 4 15.96 -12.62 -11.87
C PRO A 4 15.33 -13.54 -10.81
N ALA A 5 15.64 -14.84 -10.82
CA ALA A 5 15.07 -15.82 -9.89
C ALA A 5 15.73 -15.78 -8.50
N LEU A 6 17.05 -15.58 -8.43
CA LEU A 6 17.77 -15.52 -7.15
C LEU A 6 17.42 -14.27 -6.34
N THR A 7 17.21 -13.12 -6.99
CA THR A 7 16.82 -11.87 -6.31
C THR A 7 15.41 -11.95 -5.73
N ARG A 8 14.48 -12.63 -6.41
CA ARG A 8 13.11 -12.87 -5.90
C ARG A 8 13.09 -13.81 -4.70
N ALA A 9 13.90 -14.87 -4.72
CA ALA A 9 13.99 -15.84 -3.63
C ALA A 9 14.60 -15.21 -2.36
N ALA A 10 15.65 -14.40 -2.50
CA ALA A 10 16.24 -13.66 -1.38
C ALA A 10 15.26 -12.64 -0.78
N GLY A 11 14.47 -11.96 -1.62
CA GLY A 11 13.42 -11.03 -1.17
C GLY A 11 12.30 -11.71 -0.39
N MET A 12 11.84 -12.89 -0.85
CA MET A 12 10.82 -13.68 -0.13
C MET A 12 11.33 -14.21 1.22
N ALA A 13 12.60 -14.63 1.29
CA ALA A 13 13.21 -15.06 2.55
C ALA A 13 13.34 -13.91 3.56
N PHE A 14 13.68 -12.70 3.11
CA PHE A 14 13.76 -11.53 3.97
C PHE A 14 12.39 -11.10 4.49
N ALA A 15 11.35 -11.16 3.65
CA ALA A 15 9.96 -10.89 4.05
C ALA A 15 9.44 -11.93 5.07
N ALA A 16 9.75 -13.21 4.88
CA ALA A 16 9.39 -14.27 5.84
C ALA A 16 10.14 -14.12 7.18
N ALA A 17 11.41 -13.69 7.15
CA ALA A 17 12.18 -13.40 8.36
C ALA A 17 11.59 -12.23 9.15
N MET A 18 11.18 -11.14 8.46
CA MET A 18 10.50 -10.00 9.08
C MET A 18 9.13 -10.38 9.68
N LEU A 19 8.37 -11.25 9.02
CA LEU A 19 7.08 -11.71 9.53
C LEU A 19 7.22 -12.51 10.83
N SER A 20 8.29 -13.29 10.96
CA SER A 20 8.60 -14.11 12.14
C SER A 20 8.86 -13.27 13.41
N LEU A 21 9.31 -12.02 13.27
CA LEU A 21 9.56 -11.10 14.40
C LEU A 21 8.29 -10.51 15.03
N THR A 22 7.11 -10.76 14.45
CA THR A 22 5.82 -10.24 14.98
C THR A 22 5.05 -11.26 15.82
N THR A 23 5.53 -12.49 15.97
CA THR A 23 4.89 -13.53 16.78
C THR A 23 5.35 -13.44 18.24
N GLY A 24 5.01 -12.34 18.92
CA GLY A 24 5.50 -12.04 20.27
C GLY A 24 4.52 -11.27 21.13
N GLN A 25 3.21 -11.46 20.95
CA GLN A 25 2.18 -10.86 21.79
C GLN A 25 1.65 -11.96 22.70
N VAL A 26 2.49 -12.33 23.67
CA VAL A 26 2.08 -13.11 24.84
C VAL A 26 0.90 -12.39 25.47
N GLY A 27 -0.22 -13.12 25.60
CA GLY A 27 -1.46 -12.61 26.15
C GLY A 27 -1.29 -12.13 27.59
N ALA A 28 -1.21 -10.82 27.77
CA ALA A 28 -1.71 -10.16 28.97
C ALA A 28 -3.13 -9.70 28.65
N LYS A 29 -4.09 -9.92 29.55
CA LYS A 29 -5.49 -9.50 29.42
C LYS A 29 -5.55 -8.00 29.14
N LEU A 30 -5.55 -7.62 27.86
CA LEU A 30 -5.60 -6.22 27.45
C LEU A 30 -6.97 -5.67 27.88
N PRO A 31 -7.03 -4.55 28.61
CA PRO A 31 -8.29 -3.83 28.76
C PRO A 31 -8.87 -3.61 27.37
N ALA A 32 -10.19 -3.74 27.24
CA ALA A 32 -10.88 -3.55 25.96
C ALA A 32 -10.27 -2.33 25.25
N PRO A 33 -9.88 -2.45 23.96
CA PRO A 33 -9.22 -1.38 23.24
C PRO A 33 -10.04 -0.12 23.44
N THR A 34 -9.44 0.86 24.11
CA THR A 34 -10.09 2.14 24.37
C THR A 34 -10.51 2.73 23.03
N GLU A 35 -11.62 3.46 22.98
CA GLU A 35 -12.12 4.08 21.73
C GLU A 35 -11.01 4.86 20.98
N GLU A 36 -10.06 5.42 21.73
CA GLU A 36 -8.83 6.07 21.26
C GLU A 36 -7.93 5.13 20.40
N GLN A 37 -7.75 3.87 20.80
CA GLN A 37 -6.93 2.90 20.07
C GLN A 37 -7.63 2.39 18.81
N LYS A 38 -8.97 2.28 18.83
CA LYS A 38 -9.76 1.93 17.66
C LYS A 38 -9.69 3.05 16.61
N ALA A 39 -9.85 4.30 17.04
CA ALA A 39 -9.73 5.47 16.18
C ALA A 39 -8.34 5.58 15.53
N GLN A 40 -7.25 5.30 16.27
CA GLN A 40 -5.90 5.28 15.70
C GLN A 40 -5.70 4.15 14.68
N ALA A 41 -6.28 2.97 14.91
CA ALA A 41 -6.22 1.86 13.96
C ALA A 41 -6.95 2.18 12.65
N ASP A 42 -8.12 2.82 12.74
CA ASP A 42 -8.89 3.25 11.57
C ASP A 42 -8.17 4.35 10.77
N VAL A 43 -7.53 5.31 11.45
CA VAL A 43 -6.68 6.33 10.81
C VAL A 43 -5.45 5.69 10.14
N ALA A 44 -4.80 4.73 10.80
CA ALA A 44 -3.65 4.02 10.24
C ALA A 44 -4.05 3.22 8.98
N LYS A 45 -5.19 2.53 9.01
CA LYS A 45 -5.72 1.82 7.84
C LYS A 45 -6.06 2.78 6.70
N ALA A 46 -6.67 3.92 7.00
CA ALA A 46 -6.97 4.93 5.98
C ALA A 46 -5.69 5.53 5.37
N LYS A 47 -4.66 5.77 6.19
CA LYS A 47 -3.37 6.27 5.71
C LYS A 47 -2.64 5.23 4.85
N ALA A 48 -2.72 3.95 5.21
CA ALA A 48 -2.19 2.85 4.40
C ALA A 48 -2.89 2.79 3.03
N ALA A 49 -4.24 2.76 3.03
CA ALA A 49 -5.02 2.74 1.79
C ALA A 49 -4.76 3.98 0.91
N TRP A 50 -4.55 5.16 1.50
CA TRP A 50 -4.14 6.35 0.76
C TRP A 50 -2.70 6.24 0.22
N GLY A 51 -1.78 5.74 1.03
CA GLY A 51 -0.39 5.46 0.64
C GLY A 51 -0.31 4.50 -0.55
N ASP A 52 -1.15 3.48 -0.59
CA ASP A 52 -1.23 2.54 -1.72
C ASP A 52 -1.66 3.25 -3.01
N LYS A 53 -2.62 4.19 -2.92
CA LYS A 53 -3.02 4.99 -4.09
C LYS A 53 -1.90 5.93 -4.55
N VAL A 54 -1.16 6.53 -3.62
CA VAL A 54 0.03 7.35 -3.95
C VAL A 54 1.11 6.50 -4.62
N ALA A 55 1.37 5.30 -4.10
CA ALA A 55 2.35 4.39 -4.68
C ALA A 55 1.95 3.97 -6.11
N ALA A 56 0.66 3.70 -6.34
CA ALA A 56 0.13 3.41 -7.67
C ALA A 56 0.30 4.60 -8.62
N PHE A 57 0.00 5.82 -8.17
CA PHE A 57 0.19 7.05 -8.95
C PHE A 57 1.66 7.26 -9.35
N GLN A 58 2.58 7.10 -8.41
CA GLN A 58 4.02 7.25 -8.67
C GLN A 58 4.52 6.17 -9.64
N THR A 59 4.01 4.95 -9.51
CA THR A 59 4.33 3.85 -10.44
C THR A 59 3.84 4.15 -11.85
N CYS A 60 2.61 4.66 -11.98
CA CYS A 60 2.06 5.08 -13.27
C CYS A 60 2.93 6.16 -13.91
N LYS A 61 3.33 7.20 -13.16
CA LYS A 61 4.22 8.26 -13.68
C LYS A 61 5.59 7.72 -14.12
N ALA A 62 6.12 6.72 -13.43
CA ALA A 62 7.38 6.09 -13.82
C ALA A 62 7.23 5.32 -15.14
N GLN A 63 6.12 4.60 -15.32
CA GLN A 63 5.82 3.90 -16.56
C GLN A 63 5.64 4.87 -17.73
N ASP A 64 4.92 5.97 -17.53
CA ASP A 64 4.74 7.01 -18.56
C ASP A 64 6.06 7.66 -18.97
N LYS A 65 6.98 7.89 -18.02
CA LYS A 65 8.32 8.38 -18.36
C LYS A 65 9.08 7.39 -19.23
N VAL A 66 9.07 6.11 -18.89
CA VAL A 66 9.74 5.07 -19.68
C VAL A 66 9.14 4.97 -21.08
N ALA A 67 7.81 5.00 -21.18
CA ALA A 67 7.11 5.04 -22.45
C ALA A 67 7.53 6.27 -23.27
N ALA A 68 7.56 7.47 -22.67
CA ALA A 68 7.97 8.69 -23.34
C ALA A 68 9.43 8.64 -23.85
N PHE A 69 10.37 8.11 -23.05
CA PHE A 69 11.75 7.90 -23.50
C PHE A 69 11.83 6.94 -24.68
N TYR A 70 11.04 5.87 -24.65
CA TYR A 70 11.01 4.90 -25.73
C TYR A 70 10.38 5.47 -27.02
N GLN A 71 9.31 6.26 -26.90
CA GLN A 71 8.72 7.00 -28.03
C GLN A 71 9.72 7.99 -28.64
N ALA A 72 10.46 8.73 -27.81
CA ALA A 72 11.49 9.67 -28.26
C ALA A 72 12.62 8.99 -29.04
N GLY A 73 12.89 7.70 -28.77
CA GLY A 73 13.81 6.85 -29.56
C GLY A 73 13.27 6.40 -30.93
N GLY A 74 12.18 7.00 -31.42
CA GLY A 74 11.59 6.70 -32.72
C GLY A 74 10.85 5.36 -32.78
N LYS A 75 10.47 4.80 -31.62
CA LYS A 75 9.69 3.55 -31.52
C LYS A 75 8.22 3.82 -31.17
N ALA A 76 7.72 5.00 -31.59
CA ALA A 76 6.35 5.50 -31.45
C ALA A 76 5.28 4.43 -31.71
N ALA A 77 5.47 3.67 -32.79
CA ALA A 77 4.53 2.67 -33.28
C ALA A 77 4.42 1.40 -32.40
N HIS A 78 5.33 1.19 -31.45
CA HIS A 78 5.37 -0.01 -30.60
C HIS A 78 4.83 0.22 -29.18
N THR A 79 4.32 1.41 -28.89
CA THR A 79 3.87 1.77 -27.55
C THR A 79 2.40 2.12 -27.58
N GLN A 80 1.62 1.50 -26.70
CA GLN A 80 0.20 1.81 -26.54
C GLN A 80 0.04 3.05 -25.66
N PRO A 81 -0.98 3.90 -25.90
CA PRO A 81 -1.29 5.00 -25.00
C PRO A 81 -1.59 4.47 -23.60
N GLY A 82 -0.84 4.91 -22.60
CA GLY A 82 -1.10 4.60 -21.20
C GLY A 82 -2.39 5.26 -20.71
N ALA A 83 -3.06 4.64 -19.74
CA ALA A 83 -4.13 5.30 -19.01
C ALA A 83 -3.56 6.47 -18.20
N ALA A 84 -4.28 7.60 -18.16
CA ALA A 84 -3.82 8.78 -17.41
C ALA A 84 -3.68 8.45 -15.92
N CYS A 85 -2.55 8.83 -15.32
CA CYS A 85 -2.31 8.63 -13.89
C CYS A 85 -3.30 9.44 -13.05
N VAL A 86 -4.09 8.76 -12.22
CA VAL A 86 -5.06 9.38 -11.32
C VAL A 86 -4.36 9.84 -10.05
N ASP A 87 -4.34 11.15 -9.81
CA ASP A 87 -3.80 11.72 -8.57
C ASP A 87 -4.75 11.41 -7.39
N PRO A 88 -4.26 10.82 -6.30
CA PRO A 88 -5.09 10.45 -5.17
C PRO A 88 -5.52 11.63 -4.29
N GLY A 89 -5.03 12.85 -4.56
CA GLY A 89 -5.31 14.03 -3.79
C GLY A 89 -4.70 14.01 -2.38
N PRO A 90 -4.89 15.09 -1.60
CA PRO A 90 -4.44 15.15 -0.21
C PRO A 90 -5.14 14.10 0.65
N PHE A 91 -4.44 13.57 1.66
CA PHE A 91 -5.05 12.66 2.62
C PHE A 91 -6.12 13.38 3.43
N VAL A 92 -7.35 12.87 3.40
CA VAL A 92 -8.43 13.30 4.27
C VAL A 92 -8.59 12.25 5.36
N ALA A 93 -8.34 12.63 6.61
CA ALA A 93 -8.53 11.73 7.73
C ALA A 93 -10.02 11.33 7.79
N PRO A 94 -10.35 10.04 7.89
CA PRO A 94 -11.73 9.64 8.09
C PRO A 94 -12.23 10.27 9.39
N THR A 95 -13.30 11.05 9.32
CA THR A 95 -14.05 11.45 10.51
C THR A 95 -14.50 10.17 11.21
N PRO A 96 -14.26 10.03 12.53
CA PRO A 96 -14.77 8.90 13.28
C PRO A 96 -16.28 8.84 13.07
N GLN A 97 -16.74 7.89 12.27
CA GLN A 97 -18.15 7.52 12.31
C GLN A 97 -18.31 6.85 13.66
N ALA A 98 -19.05 7.49 14.56
CA ALA A 98 -19.44 6.88 15.82
C ALA A 98 -20.00 5.51 15.48
N SER A 99 -19.26 4.46 15.85
CA SER A 99 -19.77 3.10 15.79
C SER A 99 -21.03 3.12 16.64
N GLY A 100 -22.20 3.11 15.99
CA GLY A 100 -23.47 2.99 16.70
C GLY A 100 -23.38 1.76 17.62
N PRO A 101 -23.97 1.83 18.83
CA PRO A 101 -23.77 0.80 19.83
C PRO A 101 -24.09 -0.56 19.23
N ALA A 102 -23.10 -1.47 19.26
CA ALA A 102 -23.30 -2.86 18.95
C ALA A 102 -24.34 -3.39 19.95
N ALA A 103 -25.59 -3.49 19.48
CA ALA A 103 -26.70 -4.05 20.22
C ALA A 103 -26.30 -5.49 20.62
N LYS A 104 -26.37 -5.75 21.91
CA LYS A 104 -26.31 -7.10 22.46
C LYS A 104 -27.60 -7.83 22.05
N GLY A 105 -27.46 -8.99 21.43
CA GLY A 105 -28.51 -9.97 21.19
C GLY A 105 -27.92 -11.36 21.33
#